data_AF-A0A5K1B160-F1
#
_entry.id   AF-A0A5K1B160-F1
#
_cell.length_a   1.000
_cell.length_b   1.000
_cell.length_c   1.000
_cell.angle_alpha   90.00
_cell.angle_beta   90.00
_cell.angle_gamma   90.00
#
_symmetry.space_group_name_H-M   'P 1'
#
loop_
_entity.id
_entity.type
_entity.pdbx_description
1 polymer ?
#
loop_
_entity_poly.entity_id
_entity_poly.type
_entity_poly.pdbx_seq_one_letter_code
_entity_poly.pdbx_strand_id
1 'polypeptide(L)' 'IEFILMGGTFMSLPSDYRDYFIRNLHDALSGHTSANVEEAVLYSEHSATKCIGMTIET' A
#
# COMPACT_ATOMS: atom_id res chain seq x y z
N ILE A 1 6.10 7.37 -7.46
CA ILE A 1 5.93 5.96 -7.90
C ILE A 1 4.44 5.69 -8.00
N GLU A 2 4.04 4.95 -9.01
CA GLU A 2 2.67 4.45 -9.18
C GLU A 2 2.70 2.93 -8.98
N PHE A 3 1.78 2.41 -8.16
CA PHE A 3 1.63 0.97 -7.98
C PHE A 3 0.56 0.43 -8.91
N ILE A 4 0.87 -0.66 -9.61
CA ILE A 4 -0.09 -1.38 -10.44
C ILE A 4 -0.18 -2.81 -9.90
N LEU A 5 -1.28 -3.11 -9.22
CA LEU A 5 -1.61 -4.47 -8.81
C LEU A 5 -2.30 -5.17 -9.98
N MET A 6 -1.60 -6.11 -10.60
CA MET A 6 -2.12 -7.00 -11.61
C MET A 6 -2.62 -8.30 -10.96
N GLY A 7 -3.73 -8.85 -11.44
CA GLY A 7 -4.20 -10.18 -11.00
C GLY A 7 -5.71 -10.36 -10.81
N GLY A 8 -6.52 -9.31 -10.95
CA GLY A 8 -8.00 -9.38 -11.06
C GLY A 8 -8.75 -9.93 -9.84
N THR A 9 -8.07 -10.51 -8.86
CA THR A 9 -8.68 -11.25 -7.74
C THR A 9 -8.29 -10.66 -6.40
N PHE A 10 -7.55 -9.55 -6.37
CA PHE A 10 -7.14 -8.92 -5.12
C PHE A 10 -8.34 -8.55 -4.23
N MET A 11 -9.45 -8.14 -4.84
CA MET A 11 -10.67 -7.78 -4.12
C MET A 11 -11.44 -8.98 -3.53
N SER A 12 -11.17 -10.22 -3.97
CA SER A 12 -11.79 -11.43 -3.41
C SER A 12 -11.00 -12.04 -2.25
N LEU A 13 -9.81 -11.52 -1.97
CA LEU A 13 -9.01 -11.92 -0.82
C LEU A 13 -9.59 -11.37 0.50
N PRO A 14 -9.31 -12.03 1.65
CA PRO A 14 -9.73 -11.54 2.96
C PRO A 14 -9.24 -10.11 3.23
N SER A 15 -10.04 -9.32 3.96
CA SER A 15 -9.73 -7.94 4.34
C SER A 15 -8.35 -7.81 4.97
N ASP A 16 -8.02 -8.69 5.90
CA ASP A 16 -6.78 -8.64 6.68
C ASP A 16 -5.54 -8.79 5.80
N TYR A 17 -5.65 -9.60 4.74
CA TYR A 17 -4.57 -9.76 3.77
C TYR A 17 -4.41 -8.52 2.90
N ARG A 18 -5.52 -7.90 2.47
CA ARG A 18 -5.47 -6.67 1.67
C ARG A 18 -4.87 -5.53 2.48
N ASP A 19 -5.28 -5.37 3.73
CA ASP A 19 -4.76 -4.34 4.62
C ASP A 19 -3.27 -4.56 4.91
N TYR A 20 -2.87 -5.81 5.18
CA TYR A 20 -1.46 -6.18 5.31
C TYR A 20 -0.67 -5.82 4.04
N PHE A 21 -1.20 -6.14 2.86
CA PHE A 21 -0.52 -5.90 1.60
C PHE A 21 -0.33 -4.40 1.31
N ILE A 22 -1.40 -3.60 1.45
CA ILE A 22 -1.37 -2.15 1.23
C ILE A 22 -0.42 -1.46 2.22
N ARG A 23 -0.46 -1.85 3.50
CA ARG A 23 0.44 -1.33 4.53
C ARG A 23 1.90 -1.58 4.16
N ASN A 24 2.25 -2.80 3.77
CA ASN A 24 3.61 -3.14 3.38
C ASN A 24 4.10 -2.36 2.13
N LEU A 25 3.21 -2.01 1.19
CA LEU A 25 3.58 -1.18 0.05
C LEU A 25 3.99 0.23 0.47
N HIS A 26 3.24 0.85 1.39
CA HIS A 26 3.57 2.17 1.93
C HIS A 26 4.80 2.14 2.85
N ASP A 27 4.93 1.10 3.66
CA ASP A 27 6.11 0.84 4.51
C ASP A 27 7.38 0.70 3.68
N ALA A 28 7.32 0.03 2.52
CA ALA A 28 8.45 -0.10 1.61
C ALA A 28 8.89 1.24 1.00
N LEU A 29 7.95 2.18 0.80
CA LEU A 29 8.26 3.53 0.29
C LEU A 29 8.79 4.47 1.37
N SER A 30 8.25 4.37 2.59
CA SER A 30 8.66 5.19 3.72
C SER A 30 9.92 4.67 4.41
N GLY A 31 10.21 3.37 4.29
CA GLY A 31 11.25 2.69 5.06
C GLY A 31 10.89 2.51 6.53
N HIS A 32 9.64 2.77 6.89
CA HIS A 32 9.11 2.66 8.25
C HIS A 32 8.19 1.44 8.36
N THR A 33 8.11 0.82 9.53
CA THR A 33 7.19 -0.30 9.79
C THR A 33 5.99 0.23 10.56
N SER A 34 4.85 0.36 9.90
CA SER A 34 3.63 0.91 10.49
C SER A 34 2.75 -0.17 11.11
N ALA A 35 1.95 0.20 12.11
CA ALA A 35 1.02 -0.69 12.78
C ALA A 35 -0.34 -0.79 12.07
N ASN A 36 -0.73 0.23 11.32
CA ASN A 36 -1.98 0.32 10.57
C ASN A 36 -1.78 1.02 9.21
N VAL A 37 -2.78 0.94 8.35
CA VAL A 37 -2.71 1.52 6.99
C VAL A 37 -2.68 3.04 7.06
N GLU A 38 -3.42 3.66 7.97
CA GLU A 38 -3.47 5.11 8.13
C GLU A 38 -2.09 5.70 8.47
N GLU A 39 -1.37 5.07 9.39
CA GLU A 39 -0.01 5.43 9.77
C GLU A 39 0.95 5.24 8.59
N ALA A 40 0.84 4.12 7.88
CA ALA A 40 1.69 3.84 6.72
C ALA A 40 1.53 4.90 5.62
N VAL A 41 0.29 5.32 5.35
CA VAL A 41 -0.02 6.40 4.41
C VAL A 41 0.60 7.72 4.89
N LEU A 42 0.42 8.06 6.16
CA LEU A 42 0.92 9.32 6.73
C LEU A 42 2.46 9.42 6.65
N TYR A 43 3.18 8.35 7.00
CA TYR A 43 4.64 8.30 6.82
C TYR A 43 5.05 8.27 5.35
N SER A 44 4.27 7.61 4.48
CA SER A 44 4.51 7.59 3.04
C SER A 44 4.38 8.96 2.39
N GLU A 45 3.57 9.88 2.93
CA GLU A 45 3.46 11.26 2.43
C GLU A 45 4.71 12.11 2.71
N HIS A 46 5.35 11.85 3.86
CA HIS A 46 6.59 12.49 4.28
C HIS A 46 7.84 11.83 3.70
N SER A 47 7.71 10.67 3.04
CA SER A 47 8.83 10.00 2.36
C SER A 47 9.38 10.83 1.20
N ALA A 48 10.70 10.70 0.97
CA ALA A 48 11.35 11.22 -0.23
C ALA A 48 10.77 10.60 -1.52
N THR A 49 10.29 9.36 -1.44
CA THR A 49 9.69 8.65 -2.58
C THR A 49 8.19 8.52 -2.37
N LYS A 50 7.40 9.32 -3.10
CA LYS A 50 5.95 9.41 -2.92
C LYS A 50 5.19 8.44 -3.81
N CYS A 51 4.15 7.82 -3.27
CA CYS A 51 3.13 7.14 -4.04
C CYS A 51 2.19 8.19 -4.64
N ILE A 52 2.06 8.24 -5.97
CA ILE A 52 1.20 9.21 -6.67
C ILE A 52 -0.11 8.60 -7.17
N GLY A 53 -0.21 7.27 -7.15
CA GLY A 53 -1.37 6.52 -7.66
C GLY A 53 -1.23 5.04 -7.38
N MET A 54 -2.38 4.38 -7.19
CA MET A 54 -2.49 2.94 -7.06
C MET A 54 -3.61 2.45 -7.96
N THR A 55 -3.27 1.64 -8.96
CA THR A 55 -4.20 0.97 -9.85
C THR A 55 -4.33 -0.47 -9.41
N ILE A 56 -5.57 -0.92 -9.17
CA ILE A 56 -5.87 -2.30 -8.81
C ILE A 56 -6.73 -2.88 -9.91
N GLU A 57 -6.22 -3.91 -10.59
CA GLU A 57 -7.01 -4.71 -11.51
C GLU A 57 -7.89 -5.66 -10.70
N THR A 58 -9.20 -5.55 -10.90
CA THR A 58 -10.23 -6.41 -10.30
C THR A 58 -11.04 -7.14 -11.37
#